data_AF-A0A811Q6S5-F1
#
_entry.id   AF-A0A811Q6S5-F1
#
_cell.length_a   1.000
_cell.length_b   1.000
_cell.length_c   1.000
_cell.angle_alpha   90.00
_cell.angle_beta   90.00
_cell.angle_gamma   90.00
#
_symmetry.space_group_name_H-M   'P 1'
#
loop_
_entity.id
_entity.type
_entity.pdbx_description
1 polymer ?
#
loop_
_entity_poly.entity_id
_entity_poly.type
_entity_poly.pdbx_seq_one_letter_code
_entity_poly.pdbx_strand_id
1 'polypeptide(L)'
;MMLFQYLVNTLEADFVPRHIAYKESLDWVIFRESLLNMLLGSRKLMFKSFVKNCMFILLNQYYPEAKDEVEDIIPSERKAKSASDHDFSLNYSSFESERTLVSLRKLFVMVMKLDLIRKEADTLGLTSRADGFRNPIMEIILDELTYNSSYLSPFLLAFVEGKWKLEIILQYFSKYCGKGPDRTRRRSDNSQEDLKLESVLSFFLTATSANAIVKKMGAEIAQLLLTHAYQVCLSVQDVTSNSTATSEKIGATLQEISSNFISAFQNIRKASPNIQMSLFEKEALFTAATLIRKLKSEER
;
A
#
# COMPACT_ATOMS: atom_id res chain seq x y z
N MET A 1 -2.52 11.45 21.87
CA MET A 1 -2.82 11.13 20.46
C MET A 1 -4.30 11.25 20.05
N MET A 2 -5.23 11.54 20.98
CA MET A 2 -6.66 11.74 20.70
C MET A 2 -7.00 12.90 19.73
N LEU A 3 -6.21 13.98 19.74
CA LEU A 3 -6.43 15.12 18.84
C LEU A 3 -6.26 14.74 17.35
N PHE A 4 -5.30 13.87 17.04
CA PHE A 4 -5.08 13.41 15.67
C PHE A 4 -6.25 12.52 15.21
N GLN A 5 -6.71 11.62 16.09
CA GLN A 5 -7.90 10.81 15.80
C GLN A 5 -9.14 11.67 15.58
N TYR A 6 -9.35 12.69 16.44
CA TYR A 6 -10.44 13.65 16.26
C TYR A 6 -10.35 14.36 14.92
N LEU A 7 -9.17 14.88 14.57
CA LEU A 7 -8.93 15.52 13.28
C LEU A 7 -9.27 14.59 12.10
N VAL A 8 -8.76 13.36 12.09
CA VAL A 8 -9.04 12.40 11.00
C VAL A 8 -10.53 12.10 10.89
N ASN A 9 -11.23 11.95 12.03
CA ASN A 9 -12.67 11.73 12.02
C ASN A 9 -13.46 12.95 11.52
N THR A 10 -13.04 14.16 11.86
CA THR A 10 -13.64 15.40 11.31
C THR A 10 -13.41 15.50 9.81
N LEU A 11 -12.20 15.18 9.33
CA LEU A 11 -11.89 15.15 7.90
C LEU A 11 -12.75 14.12 7.16
N GLU A 12 -12.95 12.93 7.73
CA GLU A 12 -13.81 11.92 7.13
C GLU A 12 -15.28 12.34 7.09
N ALA A 13 -15.79 12.90 8.19
CA ALA A 13 -17.17 13.36 8.29
C ALA A 13 -17.51 14.44 7.24
N ASP A 14 -16.53 15.25 6.83
CA ASP A 14 -16.67 16.19 5.71
C ASP A 14 -16.45 15.50 4.34
N PHE A 15 -15.46 14.62 4.23
CA PHE A 15 -15.06 13.99 2.96
C PHE A 15 -16.11 13.01 2.41
N VAL A 16 -16.70 12.16 3.26
CA VAL A 16 -17.60 11.08 2.82
C VAL A 16 -18.90 11.60 2.20
N PRO A 17 -19.63 12.56 2.80
CA PRO A 17 -20.82 13.14 2.17
C PRO A 17 -20.51 13.85 0.85
N ARG A 18 -19.39 14.57 0.79
CA ARG A 18 -18.91 15.25 -0.42
C ARG A 18 -18.61 14.28 -1.55
N HIS A 19 -18.06 13.12 -1.24
CA HIS A 19 -17.82 12.06 -2.22
C HIS A 19 -19.11 11.50 -2.81
N ILE A 20 -20.14 11.32 -2.00
CA ILE A 20 -21.46 10.89 -2.48
C ILE A 20 -22.05 11.96 -3.40
N ALA A 21 -22.07 13.22 -2.95
CA ALA A 21 -22.60 14.33 -3.73
C ALA A 21 -21.85 14.55 -5.05
N TYR A 22 -20.53 14.40 -5.07
CA TYR A 22 -19.73 14.50 -6.31
C TYR A 22 -20.07 13.38 -7.30
N LYS A 23 -20.30 12.14 -6.83
CA LYS A 23 -20.68 11.04 -7.73
C LYS A 23 -22.03 11.29 -8.42
N GLU A 24 -22.92 12.03 -7.79
CA GLU A 24 -24.23 12.38 -8.34
C GLU A 24 -24.20 13.62 -9.23
N SER A 25 -23.41 14.63 -8.86
CA SER A 25 -23.40 15.95 -9.52
C SER A 25 -22.25 16.15 -10.51
N LEU A 26 -21.16 15.40 -10.38
CA LEU A 26 -19.86 15.64 -11.02
C LEU A 26 -19.29 17.04 -10.76
N ASP A 27 -19.72 17.71 -9.69
CA ASP A 27 -19.24 19.05 -9.37
C ASP A 27 -17.94 19.00 -8.53
N TRP A 28 -16.80 19.24 -9.19
CA TRP A 28 -15.48 19.28 -8.54
C TRP A 28 -15.38 20.32 -7.43
N VAL A 29 -16.18 21.40 -7.46
CA VAL A 29 -16.15 22.46 -6.44
C VAL A 29 -16.41 21.88 -5.04
N ILE A 30 -17.29 20.88 -4.96
CA ILE A 30 -17.63 20.18 -3.71
C ILE A 30 -16.37 19.63 -3.03
N PHE A 31 -15.45 19.04 -3.81
CA PHE A 31 -14.19 18.49 -3.30
C PHE A 31 -13.10 19.52 -3.14
N ARG A 32 -13.05 20.52 -4.01
CA ARG A 32 -12.11 21.63 -3.90
C ARG A 32 -12.22 22.30 -2.53
N GLU A 33 -13.44 22.43 -2.02
CA GLU A 33 -13.78 23.04 -0.73
C GLU A 33 -13.80 22.06 0.44
N SER A 34 -13.45 20.78 0.23
CA SER A 34 -13.34 19.83 1.34
C SER A 34 -12.22 20.21 2.30
N LEU A 35 -12.43 19.96 3.59
CA LEU A 35 -11.43 20.21 4.64
C LEU A 35 -10.12 19.48 4.33
N LEU A 36 -10.22 18.26 3.79
CA LEU A 36 -9.06 17.47 3.40
C LEU A 36 -8.29 18.15 2.26
N ASN A 37 -8.96 18.59 1.19
CA ASN A 37 -8.28 19.26 0.08
C ASN A 37 -7.66 20.59 0.51
N MET A 38 -8.36 21.38 1.34
CA MET A 38 -7.82 22.64 1.88
C MET A 38 -6.61 22.43 2.77
N LEU A 39 -6.62 21.41 3.64
CA LEU A 39 -5.48 21.06 4.48
C LEU A 39 -4.25 20.69 3.64
N LEU A 40 -4.45 19.84 2.63
CA LEU A 40 -3.37 19.34 1.78
C LEU A 40 -2.84 20.38 0.78
N GLY A 41 -3.70 21.31 0.36
CA GLY A 41 -3.33 22.45 -0.49
C GLY A 41 -2.75 23.63 0.27
N SER A 42 -2.72 23.58 1.60
CA SER A 42 -2.20 24.66 2.44
C SER A 42 -0.70 24.84 2.23
N ARG A 43 -0.27 26.08 1.93
CA ARG A 43 1.16 26.44 1.85
C ARG A 43 1.91 26.25 3.16
N LYS A 44 1.20 26.15 4.28
CA LYS A 44 1.80 25.89 5.60
C LYS A 44 2.15 24.40 5.81
N LEU A 45 1.56 23.51 5.01
CA LEU A 45 1.78 22.07 5.11
C LEU A 45 2.84 21.63 4.09
N MET A 46 4.00 21.20 4.58
CA MET A 46 5.01 20.55 3.74
C MET A 46 4.58 19.09 3.47
N PHE A 47 3.69 18.89 2.48
CA PHE A 47 3.02 17.60 2.24
C PHE A 47 3.96 16.39 2.14
N LYS A 48 5.09 16.52 1.42
CA LYS A 48 6.09 15.44 1.31
C LYS A 48 6.68 15.04 2.66
N SER A 49 7.03 16.02 3.50
CA SER A 49 7.55 15.76 4.85
C SER A 49 6.47 15.20 5.76
N PHE A 50 5.23 15.68 5.65
CA PHE A 50 4.10 15.14 6.37
C PHE A 50 3.89 13.65 6.08
N VAL A 51 3.84 13.25 4.81
CA VAL A 51 3.67 11.83 4.41
C VAL A 51 4.83 10.97 4.93
N LYS A 52 6.08 11.43 4.82
CA LYS A 52 7.25 10.72 5.38
C LYS A 52 7.14 10.49 6.88
N ASN A 53 6.75 11.51 7.64
CA ASN A 53 6.57 11.40 9.09
C ASN A 53 5.44 10.43 9.44
N CYS A 54 4.33 10.47 8.70
CA CYS A 54 3.26 9.48 8.83
C CYS A 54 3.75 8.06 8.52
N MET A 55 4.51 7.85 7.46
CA MET A 55 5.09 6.54 7.16
C MET A 55 6.00 6.07 8.29
N PHE A 56 6.88 6.93 8.81
CA PHE A 56 7.75 6.58 9.93
C PHE A 56 6.96 6.12 11.16
N ILE A 57 5.87 6.82 11.50
CA ILE A 57 4.98 6.42 12.60
C ILE A 57 4.31 5.05 12.33
N LEU A 58 3.88 4.77 11.09
CA LEU A 58 3.34 3.46 10.71
C LEU A 58 4.38 2.35 10.86
N LEU A 59 5.64 2.63 10.51
CA LEU A 59 6.75 1.68 10.51
C LEU A 59 7.26 1.36 11.93
N ASN A 60 7.24 2.33 12.84
CA ASN A 60 7.72 2.17 14.22
C ASN A 60 6.99 1.07 15.01
N GLN A 61 5.81 0.62 14.57
CA GLN A 61 5.16 -0.57 15.15
C GLN A 61 6.00 -1.85 14.97
N TYR A 62 6.81 -1.91 13.91
CA TYR A 62 7.57 -3.10 13.51
C TYR A 62 9.08 -2.93 13.75
N TYR A 63 9.53 -1.73 14.13
CA TYR A 63 10.89 -1.43 14.59
C TYR A 63 10.82 -0.67 15.93
N PRO A 64 10.77 -1.37 17.07
CA PRO A 64 10.67 -0.70 18.37
C PRO A 64 11.95 0.06 18.79
N GLU A 65 13.11 -0.18 18.17
CA GLU A 65 14.40 0.25 18.74
C GLU A 65 15.29 1.01 17.75
N ALA A 66 15.30 2.34 17.92
CA ALA A 66 16.46 3.21 17.77
C ALA A 66 16.23 4.54 18.54
N LYS A 67 15.72 4.42 19.78
CA LYS A 67 15.71 5.51 20.76
C LYS A 67 16.31 5.01 22.06
N ASP A 68 17.57 4.63 21.99
CA ASP A 68 18.47 4.61 23.13
C ASP A 68 19.83 5.00 22.58
N GLU A 69 20.10 6.31 22.61
CA GLU A 69 21.41 6.94 22.58
C GLU A 69 21.16 8.45 22.45
N VAL A 70 20.88 9.09 23.59
CA VAL A 70 21.20 10.46 24.01
C VAL A 70 20.18 10.83 25.09
N GLU A 71 20.52 10.49 26.33
CA GLU A 71 20.47 11.39 27.49
C GLU A 71 20.99 10.62 28.72
N ASP A 72 22.31 10.54 28.82
CA ASP A 72 22.96 10.56 30.13
C ASP A 72 22.61 11.91 30.78
N ILE A 73 22.01 11.89 31.97
CA ILE A 73 22.35 12.73 33.14
C ILE A 73 21.51 12.26 34.37
N ILE A 74 22.18 11.45 35.19
CA ILE A 74 22.16 11.36 36.67
C ILE A 74 21.03 10.54 37.38
N PRO A 75 21.41 9.64 38.32
CA PRO A 75 20.50 8.71 39.01
C PRO A 75 20.02 9.17 40.40
N SER A 76 18.98 8.48 40.90
CA SER A 76 18.47 8.35 42.29
C SER A 76 16.97 8.71 42.32
N GLU A 77 16.03 7.95 42.88
CA GLU A 77 16.07 7.13 44.08
C GLU A 77 14.87 6.15 44.04
N ARG A 78 15.06 4.91 44.52
CA ARG A 78 14.01 3.89 44.63
C ARG A 78 12.79 4.41 45.39
N LYS A 79 11.61 4.32 44.76
CA LYS A 79 10.35 4.15 45.50
C LYS A 79 9.54 3.04 44.86
N ALA A 80 9.59 1.86 45.48
CA ALA A 80 8.72 0.74 45.15
C ALA A 80 7.26 1.15 45.38
N LYS A 81 6.48 1.31 44.30
CA LYS A 81 5.02 1.31 44.34
C LYS A 81 4.44 0.56 43.13
N SER A 82 3.70 -0.48 43.48
CA SER A 82 2.64 -1.19 42.73
C SER A 82 2.90 -1.59 41.27
N ALA A 83 3.12 -2.90 41.09
CA ALA A 83 3.11 -3.59 39.80
C ALA A 83 1.75 -3.54 39.04
N SER A 84 0.69 -2.96 39.62
CA SER A 84 -0.64 -2.86 38.98
C SER A 84 -0.82 -1.59 38.12
N ASP A 85 -0.07 -0.51 38.37
CA ASP A 85 -0.20 0.75 37.60
C ASP A 85 0.66 0.75 36.33
N HIS A 86 1.77 0.01 36.34
CA HIS A 86 2.65 -0.13 35.17
C HIS A 86 1.96 -0.88 34.03
N ASP A 87 1.25 -1.97 34.31
CA ASP A 87 0.51 -2.73 33.29
C ASP A 87 -0.65 -1.92 32.68
N PHE A 88 -1.36 -1.11 33.49
CA PHE A 88 -2.41 -0.22 32.98
C PHE A 88 -1.85 0.90 32.10
N SER A 89 -0.72 1.50 32.47
CA SER A 89 -0.08 2.57 31.69
C SER A 89 0.50 2.07 30.36
N LEU A 90 1.10 0.87 30.35
CA LEU A 90 1.62 0.20 29.15
C LEU A 90 0.46 -0.24 28.22
N ASN A 91 -0.62 -0.78 28.78
CA ASN A 91 -1.82 -1.14 28.02
C ASN A 91 -2.53 0.09 27.45
N TYR A 92 -2.58 1.21 28.19
CA TYR A 92 -3.13 2.46 27.69
C TYR A 92 -2.27 3.07 26.57
N SER A 93 -0.95 3.07 26.73
CA SER A 93 0.00 3.56 25.72
C SER A 93 -0.04 2.74 24.43
N SER A 94 -0.08 1.40 24.54
CA SER A 94 -0.18 0.52 23.36
C SER A 94 -1.52 0.71 22.64
N PHE A 95 -2.62 0.84 23.39
CA PHE A 95 -3.94 1.05 22.83
C PHE A 95 -4.11 2.43 22.16
N GLU A 96 -3.55 3.50 22.74
CA GLU A 96 -3.52 4.81 22.09
C GLU A 96 -2.70 4.80 20.80
N SER A 97 -1.60 4.04 20.78
CA SER A 97 -0.77 3.86 19.59
C SER A 97 -1.54 3.14 18.48
N GLU A 98 -2.26 2.06 18.80
CA GLU A 98 -3.07 1.31 17.84
C GLU A 98 -4.17 2.19 17.23
N ARG A 99 -4.88 2.96 18.05
CA ARG A 99 -5.91 3.91 17.57
C ARG A 99 -5.33 4.98 16.63
N THR A 100 -4.11 5.41 16.89
CA THR A 100 -3.43 6.38 16.03
C THR A 100 -3.07 5.76 14.69
N LEU A 101 -2.58 4.52 14.69
CA LEU A 101 -2.26 3.78 13.47
C LEU A 101 -3.52 3.56 12.62
N VAL A 102 -4.64 3.20 13.23
CA VAL A 102 -5.94 3.10 12.54
C VAL A 102 -6.33 4.44 11.91
N SER A 103 -6.20 5.54 12.65
CA SER A 103 -6.50 6.89 12.14
C SER A 103 -5.55 7.29 11.00
N LEU A 104 -4.29 6.85 11.07
CA LEU A 104 -3.27 7.15 10.08
C LEU A 104 -3.49 6.41 8.76
N ARG A 105 -3.83 5.11 8.83
CA ARG A 105 -4.24 4.31 7.67
C ARG A 105 -5.46 4.91 6.99
N LYS A 106 -6.46 5.27 7.80
CA LYS A 106 -7.68 5.95 7.34
C LYS A 106 -7.38 7.28 6.64
N LEU A 107 -6.48 8.09 7.18
CA LEU A 107 -6.02 9.31 6.52
C LEU A 107 -5.38 9.01 5.17
N PHE A 108 -4.44 8.06 5.09
CA PHE A 108 -3.81 7.66 3.83
C PHE A 108 -4.84 7.23 2.77
N VAL A 109 -5.81 6.42 3.17
CA VAL A 109 -6.91 5.99 2.30
C VAL A 109 -7.72 7.19 1.78
N MET A 110 -8.06 8.16 2.64
CA MET A 110 -8.78 9.35 2.20
C MET A 110 -7.97 10.21 1.23
N VAL A 111 -6.67 10.41 1.50
CA VAL A 111 -5.78 11.18 0.62
C VAL A 111 -5.63 10.48 -0.74
N MET A 112 -5.44 9.16 -0.76
CA MET A 112 -5.38 8.37 -1.99
C MET A 112 -6.69 8.43 -2.78
N LYS A 113 -7.85 8.37 -2.10
CA LYS A 113 -9.17 8.57 -2.74
C LYS A 113 -9.28 9.95 -3.36
N LEU A 114 -8.88 11.00 -2.64
CA LEU A 114 -8.89 12.37 -3.15
C LEU A 114 -8.00 12.48 -4.41
N ASP A 115 -6.82 11.87 -4.41
CA ASP A 115 -5.93 11.85 -5.58
C ASP A 115 -6.57 11.16 -6.80
N LEU A 116 -7.27 10.05 -6.58
CA LEU A 116 -7.98 9.35 -7.64
C LEU A 116 -9.11 10.21 -8.22
N ILE A 117 -9.96 10.76 -7.36
CA ILE A 117 -11.09 11.61 -7.77
C ILE A 117 -10.61 12.84 -8.50
N ARG A 118 -9.52 13.45 -8.01
CA ARG A 118 -8.90 14.59 -8.67
C ARG A 118 -8.42 14.23 -10.07
N LYS A 119 -7.73 13.09 -10.22
CA LYS A 119 -7.30 12.59 -11.53
C LYS A 119 -8.48 12.35 -12.48
N GLU A 120 -9.58 11.77 -11.98
CA GLU A 120 -10.82 11.59 -12.75
C GLU A 120 -11.40 12.95 -13.19
N ALA A 121 -11.51 13.91 -12.26
CA ALA A 121 -11.97 15.27 -12.57
C ALA A 121 -11.05 15.98 -13.58
N ASP A 122 -9.74 15.82 -13.46
CA ASP A 122 -8.74 16.34 -14.41
C ASP A 122 -8.98 15.74 -15.81
N THR A 123 -9.22 14.44 -15.91
CA THR A 123 -9.50 13.77 -17.21
C THR A 123 -10.82 14.21 -17.85
N LEU A 124 -11.79 14.63 -17.03
CA LEU A 124 -13.06 15.19 -17.49
C LEU A 124 -12.98 16.70 -17.75
N GLY A 125 -11.84 17.34 -17.50
CA GLY A 125 -11.66 18.79 -17.68
C GLY A 125 -12.41 19.63 -16.64
N LEU A 126 -12.75 19.06 -15.49
CA LEU A 126 -13.52 19.71 -14.42
C LEU A 126 -12.66 20.53 -13.45
N THR A 127 -11.33 20.36 -13.52
CA THR A 127 -10.38 21.07 -12.68
C THR A 127 -9.79 22.28 -13.40
N SER A 128 -9.24 23.19 -12.60
CA SER A 128 -8.63 24.44 -13.05
C SER A 128 -7.19 24.56 -12.57
N ARG A 129 -6.44 25.51 -13.12
CA ARG A 129 -5.08 25.83 -12.63
C ARG A 129 -5.06 26.29 -11.17
N ALA A 130 -6.19 26.81 -10.67
CA ALA A 130 -6.30 27.28 -9.29
C ALA A 130 -6.30 26.12 -8.27
N ASP A 131 -6.59 24.90 -8.71
CA ASP A 131 -6.56 23.69 -7.88
C ASP A 131 -5.13 23.24 -7.53
N GLY A 132 -4.11 23.97 -8.01
CA GLY A 132 -2.69 23.74 -7.76
C GLY A 132 -2.19 22.44 -8.37
N PHE A 133 -0.94 22.07 -8.14
CA PHE A 133 -0.47 20.69 -8.38
C PHE A 133 0.29 20.25 -7.15
N ARG A 134 -0.12 19.11 -6.56
CA ARG A 134 0.68 18.39 -5.58
C ARG A 134 0.98 17.02 -6.13
N ASN A 135 2.15 16.47 -5.78
CA ASN A 135 2.44 15.08 -6.09
C ASN A 135 1.40 14.20 -5.37
N PRO A 136 0.80 13.23 -6.07
CA PRO A 136 -0.04 12.22 -5.44
C PRO A 136 0.68 11.54 -4.28
N ILE A 137 -0.06 11.18 -3.23
CA ILE A 137 0.51 10.49 -2.07
C ILE A 137 1.19 9.18 -2.47
N MET A 138 0.64 8.49 -3.47
CA MET A 138 1.16 7.23 -3.99
C MET A 138 2.59 7.40 -4.53
N GLU A 139 2.88 8.48 -5.24
CA GLU A 139 4.23 8.75 -5.75
C GLU A 139 5.22 8.92 -4.60
N ILE A 140 4.83 9.68 -3.56
CA ILE A 140 5.67 9.91 -2.38
C ILE A 140 5.92 8.60 -1.64
N ILE A 141 4.88 7.79 -1.40
CA ILE A 141 5.02 6.48 -0.74
C ILE A 141 5.96 5.60 -1.54
N LEU A 142 5.75 5.48 -2.85
CA LEU A 142 6.56 4.63 -3.70
C LEU A 142 8.02 5.10 -3.75
N ASP A 143 8.28 6.40 -3.73
CA ASP A 143 9.65 6.92 -3.70
C ASP A 143 10.35 6.53 -2.41
N GLU A 144 9.70 6.67 -1.26
CA GLU A 144 10.27 6.25 0.03
C GLU A 144 10.50 4.74 0.10
N LEU A 145 9.55 3.92 -0.37
CA LEU A 145 9.68 2.46 -0.38
C LEU A 145 10.74 1.97 -1.36
N THR A 146 10.96 2.67 -2.48
CA THR A 146 12.06 2.35 -3.40
C THR A 146 13.41 2.82 -2.90
N TYR A 147 13.45 3.92 -2.14
CA TYR A 147 14.69 4.44 -1.58
C TYR A 147 15.19 3.58 -0.42
N ASN A 148 14.29 3.11 0.44
CA ASN A 148 14.64 2.24 1.56
C ASN A 148 13.83 0.93 1.52
N SER A 149 14.45 -0.13 0.98
CA SER A 149 13.81 -1.44 0.85
C SER A 149 13.46 -2.09 2.19
N SER A 150 14.12 -1.71 3.30
CA SER A 150 13.80 -2.24 4.63
C SER A 150 12.41 -1.81 5.10
N TYR A 151 11.88 -0.69 4.59
CA TYR A 151 10.54 -0.22 4.92
C TYR A 151 9.44 -0.99 4.20
N LEU A 152 9.77 -1.74 3.15
CA LEU A 152 8.77 -2.36 2.29
C LEU A 152 7.94 -3.42 3.01
N SER A 153 8.59 -4.40 3.67
CA SER A 153 7.86 -5.45 4.39
C SER A 153 7.04 -4.90 5.55
N PRO A 154 7.61 -4.08 6.47
CA PRO A 154 6.84 -3.48 7.55
C PRO A 154 5.69 -2.60 7.06
N PHE A 155 5.88 -1.84 5.99
CA PHE A 155 4.81 -1.01 5.42
C PHE A 155 3.65 -1.85 4.87
N LEU A 156 3.95 -2.91 4.12
CA LEU A 156 2.92 -3.81 3.57
C LEU A 156 2.21 -4.63 4.65
N LEU A 157 2.86 -4.90 5.78
CA LEU A 157 2.24 -5.50 6.96
C LEU A 157 1.35 -4.50 7.70
N ALA A 158 1.82 -3.25 7.85
CA ALA A 158 1.07 -2.19 8.49
C ALA A 158 -0.17 -1.79 7.68
N PHE A 159 -0.14 -1.87 6.35
CA PHE A 159 -1.23 -1.42 5.50
C PHE A 159 -2.22 -2.56 5.22
N VAL A 160 -3.41 -2.53 5.83
CA VAL A 160 -4.36 -3.66 5.82
C VAL A 160 -5.35 -3.57 4.66
N GLU A 161 -5.57 -2.39 4.11
CA GLU A 161 -6.57 -2.15 3.09
C GLU A 161 -6.16 -2.75 1.73
N GLY A 162 -6.69 -3.95 1.44
CA GLY A 162 -6.30 -4.77 0.30
C GLY A 162 -6.29 -4.06 -1.05
N LYS A 163 -7.32 -3.26 -1.37
CA LYS A 163 -7.39 -2.49 -2.63
C LYS A 163 -6.16 -1.62 -2.84
N TRP A 164 -5.79 -0.85 -1.82
CA TRP A 164 -4.70 0.12 -1.88
C TRP A 164 -3.34 -0.55 -1.71
N LYS A 165 -3.27 -1.62 -0.91
CA LYS A 165 -2.08 -2.48 -0.82
C LYS A 165 -1.73 -3.07 -2.18
N LEU A 166 -2.72 -3.63 -2.89
CA LEU A 166 -2.53 -4.15 -4.24
C LEU A 166 -2.10 -3.03 -5.20
N GLU A 167 -2.71 -1.85 -5.12
CA GLU A 167 -2.32 -0.70 -5.94
C GLU A 167 -0.85 -0.30 -5.73
N ILE A 168 -0.40 -0.19 -4.47
CA ILE A 168 1.00 0.11 -4.15
C ILE A 168 1.93 -0.94 -4.76
N ILE A 169 1.58 -2.23 -4.65
CA ILE A 169 2.39 -3.32 -5.20
C ILE A 169 2.48 -3.22 -6.73
N LEU A 170 1.36 -3.03 -7.42
CA LEU A 170 1.30 -2.93 -8.88
C LEU A 170 2.12 -1.73 -9.40
N GLN A 171 1.98 -0.58 -8.72
CA GLN A 171 2.75 0.61 -9.04
C GLN A 171 4.24 0.44 -8.74
N TYR A 172 4.61 -0.29 -7.68
CA TYR A 172 6.00 -0.64 -7.41
C TYR A 172 6.58 -1.47 -8.57
N PHE A 173 5.88 -2.51 -9.04
CA PHE A 173 6.29 -3.28 -10.21
C PHE A 173 6.40 -2.43 -11.47
N SER A 174 5.50 -1.46 -11.68
CA SER A 174 5.53 -0.57 -12.84
C SER A 174 6.83 0.24 -12.98
N LYS A 175 7.56 0.49 -11.87
CA LYS A 175 8.87 1.15 -11.88
C LYS A 175 9.97 0.27 -12.50
N TYR A 176 9.83 -1.05 -12.46
CA TYR A 176 10.88 -2.02 -12.86
C TYR A 176 10.51 -2.83 -14.11
N CYS A 177 9.23 -3.15 -14.27
CA CYS A 177 8.65 -3.75 -15.47
C CYS A 177 8.58 -2.64 -16.53
N GLY A 178 9.54 -2.64 -17.46
CA GLY A 178 9.70 -1.56 -18.42
C GLY A 178 8.42 -1.34 -19.24
N LYS A 179 8.09 -0.06 -19.47
CA LYS A 179 7.20 0.32 -20.59
C LYS A 179 7.89 -0.15 -21.88
N GLY A 180 7.20 -0.92 -22.71
CA GLY A 180 7.77 -1.52 -23.92
C GLY A 180 8.41 -0.49 -24.89
N PRO A 181 9.18 -0.96 -25.90
CA PRO A 181 10.03 -0.10 -26.73
C PRO A 181 9.28 0.89 -27.64
N ASP A 182 7.98 0.70 -27.88
CA ASP A 182 7.18 1.53 -28.79
C ASP A 182 6.45 2.68 -28.08
N ARG A 183 7.20 3.54 -27.38
CA ARG A 183 6.70 4.86 -26.99
C ARG A 183 7.64 5.93 -27.53
N THR A 184 7.59 6.11 -28.84
CA THR A 184 8.15 7.28 -29.53
C THR A 184 7.58 8.57 -28.91
N ARG A 185 8.47 9.34 -28.28
CA ARG A 185 8.53 10.81 -28.24
C ARG A 185 7.22 11.55 -28.60
N ARG A 186 6.25 11.54 -27.68
CA ARG A 186 5.19 12.55 -27.40
C ARG A 186 3.95 11.83 -26.87
N ARG A 187 3.77 11.82 -25.55
CA ARG A 187 2.45 11.85 -24.92
C ARG A 187 2.61 12.15 -23.43
N SER A 188 2.08 13.30 -23.04
CA SER A 188 1.66 13.66 -21.69
C SER A 188 0.42 12.88 -21.24
N ASP A 189 0.08 11.78 -21.93
CA ASP A 189 -0.94 10.85 -21.46
C ASP A 189 -0.31 9.98 -20.39
N ASN A 190 -0.40 10.45 -19.15
CA ASN A 190 -0.32 9.64 -17.94
C ASN A 190 -1.52 8.67 -17.84
N SER A 191 -1.89 8.03 -18.95
CA SER A 191 -2.64 6.78 -18.91
C SER A 191 -1.69 5.72 -18.36
N GLN A 192 -1.52 5.75 -17.04
CA GLN A 192 -1.33 4.51 -16.31
C GLN A 192 -2.50 3.62 -16.71
N GLU A 193 -2.32 2.82 -17.74
CA GLU A 193 -3.14 1.64 -17.96
C GLU A 193 -3.11 0.88 -16.63
N ASP A 194 -4.30 0.62 -16.06
CA ASP A 194 -4.44 -0.08 -14.78
C ASP A 194 -3.69 -1.40 -14.85
N LEU A 195 -2.47 -1.40 -14.31
CA LEU A 195 -1.55 -2.51 -14.40
C LEU A 195 -2.14 -3.64 -13.57
N LYS A 196 -2.49 -4.76 -14.18
CA LYS A 196 -3.17 -5.88 -13.51
C LYS A 196 -2.16 -6.83 -12.88
N LEU A 197 -2.58 -7.58 -11.87
CA LEU A 197 -1.72 -8.60 -11.26
C LEU A 197 -1.33 -9.69 -12.26
N GLU A 198 -2.28 -10.11 -13.09
CA GLU A 198 -2.03 -11.05 -14.18
C GLU A 198 -0.88 -10.58 -15.10
N SER A 199 -0.88 -9.30 -15.49
CA SER A 199 0.18 -8.76 -16.34
C SER A 199 1.52 -8.70 -15.60
N VAL A 200 1.54 -8.40 -14.30
CA VAL A 200 2.76 -8.53 -13.48
C VAL A 200 3.29 -9.96 -13.49
N LEU A 201 2.43 -10.95 -13.22
CA LEU A 201 2.81 -12.36 -13.17
C LEU A 201 3.35 -12.86 -14.51
N SER A 202 2.81 -12.34 -15.63
CA SER A 202 3.26 -12.69 -16.98
C SER A 202 4.77 -12.46 -17.17
N PHE A 203 5.33 -11.43 -16.54
CA PHE A 203 6.76 -11.15 -16.65
C PHE A 203 7.65 -12.16 -15.93
N PHE A 204 7.08 -13.00 -15.06
CA PHE A 204 7.81 -14.04 -14.32
C PHE A 204 7.54 -15.46 -14.85
N LEU A 205 6.76 -15.62 -15.91
CA LEU A 205 6.42 -16.95 -16.46
C LEU A 205 7.60 -17.64 -17.18
N THR A 206 8.64 -16.90 -17.58
CA THR A 206 9.86 -17.49 -18.15
C THR A 206 11.09 -17.17 -17.30
N ALA A 207 12.08 -18.06 -17.29
CA ALA A 207 13.32 -17.84 -16.55
C ALA A 207 14.08 -16.59 -17.03
N THR A 208 14.07 -16.30 -18.33
CA THR A 208 14.77 -15.16 -18.92
C THR A 208 14.14 -13.84 -18.48
N SER A 209 12.81 -13.72 -18.57
CA SER A 209 12.09 -12.51 -18.17
C SER A 209 12.13 -12.30 -16.65
N ALA A 210 11.97 -13.38 -15.87
CA ALA A 210 12.12 -13.35 -14.41
C ALA A 210 13.52 -12.86 -14.01
N ASN A 211 14.58 -13.39 -14.63
CA ASN A 211 15.96 -12.96 -14.37
C ASN A 211 16.17 -11.47 -14.68
N ALA A 212 15.56 -10.95 -15.75
CA ALA A 212 15.68 -9.53 -16.11
C ALA A 212 15.06 -8.60 -15.05
N ILE A 213 13.93 -8.99 -14.44
CA ILE A 213 13.28 -8.19 -13.39
C ILE A 213 13.99 -8.36 -12.05
N VAL A 214 14.31 -9.60 -11.67
CA VAL A 214 15.04 -9.92 -10.45
C VAL A 214 16.37 -9.17 -10.37
N LYS A 215 17.08 -9.01 -11.49
CA LYS A 215 18.31 -8.19 -11.54
C LYS A 215 18.08 -6.71 -11.24
N LYS A 216 16.89 -6.17 -11.49
CA LYS A 216 16.58 -4.75 -11.27
C LYS A 216 16.08 -4.45 -9.87
N MET A 217 15.25 -5.32 -9.31
CA MET A 217 14.58 -5.06 -8.02
C MET A 217 15.00 -5.99 -6.88
N GLY A 218 15.75 -7.06 -7.18
CA GLY A 218 16.09 -8.10 -6.21
C GLY A 218 15.03 -9.21 -6.13
N ALA A 219 15.49 -10.45 -5.96
CA ALA A 219 14.61 -11.61 -5.88
C ALA A 219 13.75 -11.62 -4.60
N GLU A 220 14.30 -11.18 -3.46
CA GLU A 220 13.60 -11.10 -2.17
C GLU A 220 12.43 -10.12 -2.23
N ILE A 221 12.67 -8.92 -2.79
CA ILE A 221 11.63 -7.90 -2.96
C ILE A 221 10.54 -8.40 -3.92
N ALA A 222 10.92 -9.07 -5.02
CA ALA A 222 9.95 -9.65 -5.95
C ALA A 222 9.07 -10.73 -5.27
N GLN A 223 9.67 -11.65 -4.51
CA GLN A 223 8.92 -12.69 -3.78
C GLN A 223 7.99 -12.08 -2.72
N LEU A 224 8.48 -11.13 -1.93
CA LEU A 224 7.70 -10.42 -0.93
C LEU A 224 6.47 -9.73 -1.53
N LEU A 225 6.66 -8.96 -2.61
CA LEU A 225 5.58 -8.23 -3.29
C LEU A 225 4.55 -9.17 -3.90
N LEU A 226 5.00 -10.22 -4.59
CA LEU A 226 4.10 -11.23 -5.16
C LEU A 226 3.31 -11.93 -4.06
N THR A 227 3.94 -12.25 -2.93
CA THR A 227 3.28 -12.94 -1.80
C THR A 227 2.17 -12.07 -1.21
N HIS A 228 2.44 -10.79 -0.98
CA HIS A 228 1.43 -9.86 -0.50
C HIS A 228 0.32 -9.60 -1.52
N ALA A 229 0.63 -9.56 -2.83
CA ALA A 229 -0.41 -9.47 -3.86
C ALA A 229 -1.30 -10.71 -3.87
N TYR A 230 -0.71 -11.91 -3.75
CA TYR A 230 -1.45 -13.17 -3.67
C TYR A 230 -2.33 -13.24 -2.42
N GLN A 231 -1.83 -12.77 -1.27
CA GLN A 231 -2.62 -12.64 -0.05
C GLN A 231 -3.87 -11.77 -0.26
N VAL A 232 -3.73 -10.63 -0.95
CA VAL A 232 -4.88 -9.79 -1.30
C VAL A 232 -5.86 -10.52 -2.21
N CYS A 233 -5.38 -11.30 -3.19
CA CYS A 233 -6.25 -12.10 -4.05
C CYS A 233 -7.10 -13.11 -3.27
N LEU A 234 -6.52 -13.78 -2.29
CA LEU A 234 -7.24 -14.71 -1.42
C LEU A 234 -8.35 -13.99 -0.64
N SER A 235 -8.02 -12.85 -0.03
CA SER A 235 -9.00 -12.07 0.74
C SER A 235 -10.14 -11.48 -0.09
N VAL A 236 -9.91 -11.16 -1.37
CA VAL A 236 -10.97 -10.65 -2.26
C VAL A 236 -11.94 -11.75 -2.67
N GLN A 237 -11.47 -13.00 -2.83
CA GLN A 237 -12.32 -14.12 -3.24
C GLN A 237 -13.27 -14.57 -2.12
N ASP A 238 -12.85 -14.45 -0.85
CA ASP A 238 -13.68 -14.75 0.32
C ASP A 238 -14.85 -13.77 0.51
N VAL A 239 -14.77 -12.56 -0.07
CA VAL A 239 -15.79 -11.50 0.05
C VAL A 239 -16.57 -11.39 -1.26
N THR A 240 -17.46 -12.36 -1.51
CA THR A 240 -18.16 -12.54 -2.79
C THR A 240 -19.23 -11.50 -3.14
N SER A 241 -19.30 -10.33 -2.48
CA SER A 241 -20.45 -9.42 -2.65
C SER A 241 -20.19 -7.94 -2.95
N ASN A 242 -18.99 -7.36 -2.84
CA ASN A 242 -18.87 -5.88 -2.92
C ASN A 242 -17.59 -5.27 -3.52
N SER A 243 -16.68 -6.03 -4.15
CA SER A 243 -15.37 -5.52 -4.59
C SER A 243 -15.08 -5.76 -6.09
N THR A 244 -15.87 -5.17 -6.99
CA THR A 244 -15.64 -5.25 -8.45
C THR A 244 -14.30 -4.64 -8.86
N ALA A 245 -13.95 -3.46 -8.31
CA ALA A 245 -12.74 -2.73 -8.69
C ALA A 245 -11.42 -3.45 -8.32
N THR A 246 -11.38 -4.22 -7.22
CA THR A 246 -10.17 -4.97 -6.86
C THR A 246 -10.05 -6.23 -7.71
N SER A 247 -11.18 -6.89 -8.02
CA SER A 247 -11.22 -8.06 -8.91
C SER A 247 -10.75 -7.71 -10.34
N GLU A 248 -11.17 -6.55 -10.86
CA GLU A 248 -10.69 -6.03 -12.15
C GLU A 248 -9.17 -5.83 -12.19
N LYS A 249 -8.56 -5.43 -11.08
CA LYS A 249 -7.09 -5.30 -10.94
C LYS A 249 -6.37 -6.63 -10.81
N ILE A 250 -7.05 -7.70 -10.41
CA ILE A 250 -6.45 -9.05 -10.42
C ILE A 250 -6.34 -9.54 -11.87
N GLY A 251 -7.40 -9.37 -12.65
CA GLY A 251 -7.41 -9.60 -14.10
C GLY A 251 -7.71 -11.04 -14.54
N ALA A 252 -7.50 -12.03 -13.66
CA ALA A 252 -7.64 -13.45 -13.97
C ALA A 252 -8.32 -14.23 -12.84
N THR A 253 -8.69 -15.48 -13.12
CA THR A 253 -9.30 -16.38 -12.13
C THR A 253 -8.31 -16.75 -11.02
N LEU A 254 -8.80 -17.10 -9.83
CA LEU A 254 -7.94 -17.50 -8.72
C LEU A 254 -7.07 -18.73 -9.08
N GLN A 255 -7.60 -19.66 -9.88
CA GLN A 255 -6.86 -20.84 -10.35
C GLN A 255 -5.69 -20.44 -11.24
N GLU A 256 -5.92 -19.55 -12.20
CA GLU A 256 -4.89 -19.03 -13.10
C GLU A 256 -3.84 -18.22 -12.35
N ILE A 257 -4.26 -17.31 -11.47
CA ILE A 257 -3.36 -16.55 -10.60
C ILE A 257 -2.50 -17.48 -9.75
N SER A 258 -3.09 -18.53 -9.15
CA SER A 258 -2.34 -19.50 -8.34
C SER A 258 -1.31 -20.28 -9.17
N SER A 259 -1.67 -20.68 -10.39
CA SER A 259 -0.75 -21.38 -11.31
C SER A 259 0.41 -20.47 -11.74
N ASN A 260 0.09 -19.24 -12.11
CA ASN A 260 1.07 -18.23 -12.53
C ASN A 260 1.97 -17.81 -11.37
N PHE A 261 1.43 -17.72 -10.15
CA PHE A 261 2.18 -17.44 -8.93
C PHE A 261 3.22 -18.52 -8.62
N ILE A 262 2.84 -19.80 -8.66
CA ILE A 262 3.79 -20.91 -8.45
C ILE A 262 4.89 -20.88 -9.53
N SER A 263 4.50 -20.69 -10.79
CA SER A 263 5.45 -20.61 -11.91
C SER A 263 6.42 -19.44 -11.75
N ALA A 264 5.93 -18.27 -11.32
CA ALA A 264 6.75 -17.10 -11.04
C ALA A 264 7.80 -17.39 -9.96
N PHE A 265 7.41 -17.99 -8.84
CA PHE A 265 8.34 -18.35 -7.76
C PHE A 265 9.40 -19.36 -8.19
N GLN A 266 9.02 -20.37 -8.98
CA GLN A 266 9.96 -21.33 -9.53
C GLN A 266 11.00 -20.65 -10.43
N ASN A 267 10.58 -19.72 -11.29
CA ASN A 267 11.47 -19.01 -12.19
C ASN A 267 12.35 -17.97 -11.47
N ILE A 268 11.83 -17.28 -10.44
CA ILE A 268 12.63 -16.41 -9.58
C ILE A 268 13.73 -17.22 -8.88
N ARG A 269 13.40 -18.41 -8.36
CA ARG A 269 14.37 -19.30 -7.72
C ARG A 269 15.43 -19.83 -8.71
N LYS A 270 15.05 -20.12 -9.95
CA LYS A 270 16.01 -20.46 -11.02
C LYS A 270 16.94 -19.28 -11.33
N ALA A 271 16.42 -18.05 -11.33
CA ALA A 271 17.21 -16.85 -11.55
C ALA A 271 18.11 -16.48 -10.36
N SER A 272 17.77 -16.90 -9.15
CA SER A 272 18.54 -16.65 -7.93
C SER A 272 18.55 -17.89 -7.04
N PRO A 273 19.43 -18.89 -7.30
CA PRO A 273 19.40 -20.19 -6.62
C PRO A 273 19.64 -20.12 -5.10
N ASN A 274 20.38 -19.11 -4.65
CA ASN A 274 20.78 -18.94 -3.26
C ASN A 274 19.75 -18.17 -2.41
N ILE A 275 18.60 -17.79 -2.97
CA ILE A 275 17.59 -17.04 -2.23
C ILE A 275 17.01 -17.89 -1.08
N GLN A 276 16.98 -17.32 0.11
CA GLN A 276 16.27 -17.90 1.24
C GLN A 276 14.82 -17.46 1.20
N MET A 277 13.92 -18.42 1.13
CA MET A 277 12.49 -18.14 1.27
C MET A 277 12.11 -17.96 2.73
N SER A 278 11.38 -16.88 3.02
CA SER A 278 10.74 -16.64 4.30
C SER A 278 9.63 -17.66 4.57
N LEU A 279 9.22 -17.79 5.84
CA LEU A 279 8.09 -18.65 6.22
C LEU A 279 6.80 -18.21 5.52
N PHE A 280 6.57 -16.90 5.43
CA PHE A 280 5.41 -16.29 4.79
C PHE A 280 5.29 -16.67 3.31
N GLU A 281 6.40 -16.62 2.56
CA GLU A 281 6.44 -17.04 1.15
C GLU A 281 6.17 -18.55 0.98
N LYS A 282 6.70 -19.38 1.88
CA LYS A 282 6.47 -20.84 1.85
C LYS A 282 5.01 -21.17 2.09
N GLU A 283 4.36 -20.50 3.04
CA GLU A 283 2.95 -20.68 3.34
C GLU A 283 2.05 -20.26 2.17
N ALA A 284 2.36 -19.14 1.51
CA ALA A 284 1.62 -18.71 0.32
C ALA A 284 1.76 -19.71 -0.84
N LEU A 285 2.96 -20.24 -1.09
CA LEU A 285 3.16 -21.28 -2.11
C LEU A 285 2.41 -22.56 -1.80
N PHE A 286 2.43 -23.00 -0.54
CA PHE A 286 1.69 -24.17 -0.10
C PHE A 286 0.18 -23.99 -0.29
N THR A 287 -0.34 -22.82 0.07
CA THR A 287 -1.75 -22.44 -0.14
C THR A 287 -2.12 -22.47 -1.62
N ALA A 288 -1.29 -21.87 -2.49
CA ALA A 288 -1.52 -21.88 -3.94
C ALA A 288 -1.55 -23.29 -4.53
N ALA A 289 -0.60 -24.15 -4.15
CA ALA A 289 -0.55 -25.53 -4.62
C ALA A 289 -1.77 -26.34 -4.17
N THR A 290 -2.23 -26.11 -2.94
CA THR A 290 -3.40 -26.78 -2.37
C THR A 290 -4.69 -26.35 -3.07
N LEU A 291 -4.85 -25.05 -3.36
CA LEU A 291 -5.99 -24.51 -4.08
C LEU A 291 -6.10 -25.07 -5.51
N ILE A 292 -4.99 -25.11 -6.25
CA ILE A 292 -4.98 -25.70 -7.61
C ILE A 292 -5.43 -27.16 -7.57
N ARG A 293 -4.98 -27.93 -6.57
CA ARG A 293 -5.36 -29.33 -6.43
C ARG A 293 -6.86 -29.48 -6.14
N LYS A 294 -7.41 -28.64 -5.25
CA LYS A 294 -8.83 -28.64 -4.89
C LYS A 294 -9.73 -28.26 -6.07
N LEU A 295 -9.40 -27.18 -6.76
CA LEU A 295 -10.19 -26.70 -7.91
C LEU A 295 -10.19 -27.72 -9.06
N LYS A 296 -9.05 -28.38 -9.33
CA LYS A 296 -8.98 -29.47 -10.32
C LYS A 296 -9.77 -30.73 -9.95
N SER A 297 -10.05 -30.95 -8.67
CA SER A 297 -10.87 -32.07 -8.23
C SER A 297 -12.37 -31.78 -8.27
N GLU A 298 -12.78 -30.51 -8.29
CA GLU A 298 -14.17 -30.09 -8.40
C GLU A 298 -14.65 -29.99 -9.87
N GLU A 299 -13.72 -29.93 -10.83
CA GLU A 299 -13.99 -29.95 -12.28
C GLU A 299 -14.11 -31.36 -12.89
N ARG A 300 -13.95 -32.43 -12.08
CA ARG A 300 -14.05 -33.85 -12.50
C ARG A 300 -15.31 -34.51 -11.97
#